data_AF-A0A8T2MWI2-F1
#
_entry.id   AF-A0A8T2MWI2-F1
#
_cell.length_a   1.000
_cell.length_b   1.000
_cell.length_c   1.000
_cell.angle_alpha   90.00
_cell.angle_beta   90.00
_cell.angle_gamma   90.00
#
_symmetry.space_group_name_H-M   'P 1'
#
loop_
_entity.id
_entity.type
_entity.pdbx_description
1 polymer ?
#
loop_
_entity_poly.entity_id
_entity_poly.type
_entity_poly.pdbx_seq_one_letter_code
_entity_poly.pdbx_strand_id
1 'polypeptide(L)'
;MVFEEKMITNGEPDDEEEEEGDGGEEEEESGGDGEEDGGGDEEEEEEEEEEEEDMVDPLETMRQKCEQTEHCVHARERLEACESRVSSRSRTEEDCTEELFDFLHARDH
;
A
#
# COMPACT_ATOMS: atom_id res chain seq x y z
N MET A 1 -46.22 -7.66 32.72
CA MET A 1 -44.92 -7.97 33.34
C MET A 1 -43.93 -7.23 32.43
N VAL A 2 -43.68 -5.94 32.62
CA VAL A 2 -42.86 -5.28 33.67
C VAL A 2 -41.51 -5.96 33.85
N PHE A 3 -40.46 -5.14 33.78
CA PHE A 3 -39.05 -5.37 34.16
C PHE A 3 -38.22 -6.12 33.11
N GLU A 4 -36.99 -5.76 32.73
CA GLU A 4 -35.95 -4.77 33.05
C GLU A 4 -34.87 -5.06 31.95
N GLU A 5 -34.02 -4.19 31.40
CA GLU A 5 -33.21 -3.08 31.89
C GLU A 5 -32.64 -2.43 30.60
N LYS A 6 -32.91 -1.16 30.24
CA LYS A 6 -32.34 0.08 30.76
C LYS A 6 -31.32 0.68 29.77
N MET A 7 -31.70 1.85 29.23
CA MET A 7 -30.85 3.02 28.90
C MET A 7 -29.96 2.93 27.63
N ILE A 8 -29.79 3.93 26.75
CA ILE A 8 -30.18 5.35 26.64
C ILE A 8 -30.10 5.73 25.15
N THR A 9 -31.00 6.61 24.73
CA THR A 9 -31.10 7.28 23.43
C THR A 9 -30.26 8.56 23.38
N ASN A 10 -29.65 8.86 22.22
CA ASN A 10 -29.31 10.20 21.68
C ASN A 10 -28.35 11.13 22.44
N GLY A 11 -27.29 11.60 21.75
CA GLY A 11 -26.77 12.98 21.75
C GLY A 11 -26.06 13.55 22.99
N GLU A 12 -24.84 14.05 22.78
CA GLU A 12 -24.00 14.94 23.63
C GLU A 12 -24.77 16.11 24.30
N PRO A 13 -24.35 16.65 25.48
CA PRO A 13 -23.22 17.62 25.53
C PRO A 13 -22.41 17.72 26.86
N ASP A 14 -21.31 18.49 26.77
CA ASP A 14 -20.73 19.38 27.81
C ASP A 14 -19.75 18.80 28.85
N ASP A 15 -18.45 19.09 28.68
CA ASP A 15 -17.52 19.35 29.78
C ASP A 15 -16.65 20.56 29.34
N GLU A 16 -17.00 21.73 29.88
CA GLU A 16 -16.37 23.04 29.62
C GLU A 16 -15.00 23.17 30.31
N GLU A 17 -14.04 23.68 29.52
CA GLU A 17 -12.91 24.59 29.83
C GLU A 17 -11.95 24.32 31.00
N GLU A 18 -10.66 24.17 30.67
CA GLU A 18 -9.58 24.97 31.26
C GLU A 18 -8.64 25.41 30.12
N GLU A 19 -8.58 26.71 29.88
CA GLU A 19 -7.66 27.37 28.96
C GLU A 19 -6.41 27.77 29.75
N GLU A 20 -5.22 27.39 29.30
CA GLU A 20 -3.96 27.97 29.77
C GLU A 20 -3.05 28.15 28.54
N GLY A 21 -3.08 29.36 27.97
CA GLY A 21 -2.05 29.83 27.06
C GLY A 21 -1.00 30.67 27.79
N ASP A 22 0.28 30.46 27.50
CA ASP A 22 1.43 31.37 27.70
C ASP A 22 2.66 30.62 27.14
N GLY A 23 3.56 31.10 26.28
CA GLY A 23 3.93 32.38 25.71
C GLY A 23 5.33 32.15 25.11
N GLY A 24 5.67 32.76 23.97
CA GLY A 24 7.04 32.79 23.45
C GLY A 24 8.01 33.46 24.45
N GLU A 25 9.32 33.40 24.34
CA GLU A 25 10.16 33.68 23.17
C GLU A 25 11.62 33.28 23.50
N GLU A 26 12.35 33.03 22.41
CA GLU A 26 13.79 32.90 22.11
C GLU A 26 14.92 32.84 23.17
N GLU A 27 15.98 32.09 22.82
CA GLU A 27 17.28 32.65 22.37
C GLU A 27 18.42 31.60 22.45
N GLU A 28 19.06 31.41 21.29
CA GLU A 28 20.47 31.11 20.98
C GLU A 28 21.21 29.79 21.31
N GLU A 29 21.81 29.28 20.22
CA GLU A 29 23.20 28.81 20.01
C GLU A 29 23.72 27.46 20.54
N SER A 30 23.96 26.55 19.60
CA SER A 30 25.30 26.02 19.25
C SER A 30 25.10 25.11 18.03
N GLY A 31 25.52 25.46 16.82
CA GLY A 31 26.92 25.73 16.48
C GLY A 31 27.56 24.40 16.10
N GLY A 32 27.60 24.10 14.80
CA GLY A 32 28.16 22.85 14.27
C GLY A 32 28.02 22.72 12.76
N ASP A 33 28.47 23.75 12.04
CA ASP A 33 28.78 23.71 10.62
C ASP A 33 29.97 22.74 10.44
N GLY A 34 29.74 21.65 9.70
CA GLY A 34 30.73 20.65 9.34
C GLY A 34 30.42 20.15 7.94
N GLU A 35 30.87 20.91 6.94
CA GLU A 35 31.00 20.42 5.58
C GLU A 35 32.03 19.27 5.50
N GLU A 36 31.80 18.38 4.52
CA GLU A 36 32.68 17.37 3.92
C GLU A 36 32.88 16.03 4.67
N ASP A 37 32.14 15.00 4.25
CA ASP A 37 32.71 13.77 3.64
C ASP A 37 31.59 12.99 2.94
N GLY A 38 31.26 13.41 1.71
CA GLY A 38 30.37 12.68 0.81
C GLY A 38 31.17 11.69 -0.04
N GLY A 39 30.61 10.50 -0.25
CA GLY A 39 31.01 9.61 -1.34
C GLY A 39 31.30 8.15 -0.98
N GLY A 40 31.16 7.72 0.28
CA GLY A 40 31.36 6.31 0.66
C GLY A 40 30.09 5.50 0.92
N ASP A 41 29.01 6.17 1.33
CA ASP A 41 27.75 5.53 1.74
C ASP A 41 26.81 5.32 0.54
N GLU A 42 26.80 6.26 -0.41
CA GLU A 42 25.96 6.18 -1.63
C GLU A 42 26.47 5.12 -2.62
N GLU A 43 27.79 4.91 -2.74
CA GLU A 43 28.34 3.87 -3.64
C GLU A 43 28.19 2.45 -3.07
N GLU A 44 28.27 2.27 -1.74
CA GLU A 44 27.98 0.96 -1.13
C GLU A 44 26.47 0.63 -1.12
N GLU A 45 25.58 1.62 -0.91
CA GLU A 45 24.14 1.40 -1.08
C GLU A 45 23.77 1.12 -2.54
N GLU A 46 24.36 1.82 -3.52
CA GLU A 46 24.17 1.49 -4.94
C GLU A 46 24.71 0.10 -5.29
N GLU A 47 25.87 -0.32 -4.76
CA GLU A 47 26.39 -1.69 -4.96
C GLU A 47 25.51 -2.76 -4.28
N GLU A 48 24.94 -2.51 -3.10
CA GLU A 48 23.99 -3.42 -2.44
C GLU A 48 22.65 -3.50 -3.19
N GLU A 49 22.12 -2.39 -3.70
CA GLU A 49 20.92 -2.37 -4.55
C GLU A 49 21.17 -3.14 -5.86
N GLU A 50 22.32 -2.97 -6.50
CA GLU A 50 22.71 -3.75 -7.70
C GLU A 50 22.84 -5.27 -7.39
N GLU A 51 23.35 -5.67 -6.22
CA GLU A 51 23.39 -7.08 -5.80
C GLU A 51 21.99 -7.66 -5.49
N GLU A 52 21.07 -6.87 -4.95
CA GLU A 52 19.67 -7.28 -4.74
C GLU A 52 18.90 -7.43 -6.06
N GLU A 53 19.16 -6.60 -7.07
CA GLU A 53 18.52 -6.72 -8.39
C GLU A 53 18.89 -8.03 -9.13
N ASP A 54 20.10 -8.58 -8.91
CA ASP A 54 20.52 -9.86 -9.49
C ASP A 54 19.96 -11.08 -8.72
N MET A 55 19.43 -10.88 -7.50
CA MET A 55 18.80 -11.92 -6.71
C MET A 55 17.39 -12.27 -7.25
N VAL A 56 17.33 -13.29 -8.10
CA VAL A 56 16.05 -13.77 -8.66
C VAL A 56 15.28 -14.63 -7.66
N ASP A 57 14.04 -14.23 -7.34
CA ASP A 57 13.10 -15.06 -6.56
C ASP A 57 12.75 -16.36 -7.32
N PRO A 58 13.05 -17.56 -6.77
CA PRO A 58 12.66 -18.82 -7.38
C PRO A 58 11.14 -18.95 -7.59
N LEU A 59 10.32 -18.34 -6.73
CA LEU A 59 8.86 -18.35 -6.87
C LEU A 59 8.44 -17.56 -8.11
N GLU A 60 9.04 -16.41 -8.36
CA GLU A 60 8.76 -15.58 -9.54
C GLU A 60 9.13 -16.33 -10.83
N THR A 61 10.29 -17.00 -10.84
CA THR A 61 10.70 -17.86 -11.96
C THR A 61 9.67 -18.98 -12.24
N MET A 62 9.08 -19.56 -11.19
CA MET A 62 8.07 -20.61 -11.34
C MET A 62 6.73 -20.05 -11.81
N ARG A 63 6.31 -18.89 -11.28
CA ARG A 63 5.10 -18.18 -11.71
C ARG A 63 5.16 -17.83 -13.18
N GLN A 64 6.26 -17.27 -13.67
CA GLN A 64 6.47 -16.96 -15.09
C GLN A 64 6.38 -18.20 -16.00
N LYS A 65 6.80 -19.37 -15.52
CA LYS A 65 6.63 -20.64 -16.26
C LYS A 65 5.17 -21.10 -16.26
N CYS A 66 4.49 -21.02 -15.12
CA CYS A 66 3.06 -21.38 -15.01
C CYS A 66 2.18 -20.45 -15.84
N GLU A 67 2.51 -19.17 -15.94
CA GLU A 67 1.79 -18.18 -16.74
C GLU A 67 1.77 -18.50 -18.24
N GLN A 68 2.76 -19.23 -18.74
CA GLN A 68 2.83 -19.67 -20.14
C GLN A 68 1.98 -20.91 -20.45
N THR A 69 1.35 -21.52 -19.43
CA THR A 69 0.44 -22.65 -19.64
C THR A 69 -0.87 -22.18 -20.27
N GLU A 70 -1.49 -23.02 -21.10
CA GLU A 70 -2.70 -22.67 -21.88
C GLU A 70 -3.81 -22.06 -21.01
N HIS A 71 -4.09 -22.66 -19.86
CA HIS A 71 -5.15 -22.19 -18.95
C HIS A 71 -4.82 -20.82 -18.33
N CYS A 72 -3.55 -20.58 -17.97
CA CYS A 72 -3.12 -19.28 -17.45
C CYS A 72 -3.14 -18.20 -18.53
N VAL A 73 -2.72 -18.53 -19.75
CA VAL A 73 -2.77 -17.61 -20.89
C VAL A 73 -4.21 -17.18 -21.18
N HIS A 74 -5.16 -18.13 -21.22
CA HIS A 74 -6.56 -17.80 -21.43
C HIS A 74 -7.17 -16.99 -20.28
N ALA A 75 -6.83 -17.31 -19.03
CA ALA A 75 -7.30 -16.52 -17.88
C ALA A 75 -6.72 -15.08 -17.94
N ARG A 76 -5.45 -14.94 -18.32
CA ARG A 76 -4.81 -13.63 -18.53
C ARG A 76 -5.47 -12.83 -19.65
N GLU A 77 -5.76 -13.44 -20.80
CA GLU A 77 -6.47 -12.77 -21.90
C GLU A 77 -7.84 -12.24 -21.47
N ARG A 78 -8.57 -12.98 -20.63
CA ARG A 78 -9.85 -12.53 -20.06
C ARG A 78 -9.66 -11.33 -19.13
N LEU A 79 -8.64 -11.37 -18.28
CA LEU A 79 -8.28 -10.25 -17.39
C LEU A 79 -7.94 -8.99 -18.19
N GLU A 80 -7.04 -9.09 -19.18
CA GLU A 80 -6.65 -7.96 -20.05
C GLU A 80 -7.85 -7.39 -20.82
N ALA A 81 -8.78 -8.24 -21.25
CA ALA A 81 -10.01 -7.81 -21.92
C ALA A 81 -10.94 -7.04 -20.96
N CYS A 82 -11.06 -7.48 -19.71
CA CYS A 82 -11.79 -6.75 -18.68
C CYS A 82 -11.10 -5.40 -18.38
N GLU A 83 -9.78 -5.39 -18.17
CA GLU A 83 -9.01 -4.17 -17.90
C GLU A 83 -9.16 -3.14 -19.02
N SER A 84 -9.13 -3.60 -20.28
CA SER A 84 -9.38 -2.74 -21.44
C SER A 84 -10.80 -2.16 -21.44
N ARG A 85 -11.79 -2.94 -21.01
CA ARG A 85 -13.18 -2.49 -20.91
C ARG A 85 -13.36 -1.47 -19.78
N VAL A 86 -12.81 -1.75 -18.60
CA VAL A 86 -12.89 -0.87 -17.42
C VAL A 86 -12.12 0.43 -17.66
N SER A 87 -10.89 0.36 -18.19
CA SER A 87 -10.08 1.54 -18.50
C SER A 87 -10.68 2.43 -19.60
N SER A 88 -11.43 1.86 -20.55
CA SER A 88 -12.12 2.64 -21.59
C SER A 88 -13.34 3.42 -21.05
N ARG A 89 -13.86 3.07 -19.87
CA ARG A 89 -15.04 3.70 -19.27
C ARG A 89 -14.62 4.75 -18.26
N SER A 90 -15.06 5.99 -18.45
CA SER A 90 -14.76 7.09 -17.53
C SER A 90 -15.48 6.99 -16.18
N ARG A 91 -16.53 6.16 -16.09
CA ARG A 91 -17.29 5.92 -14.85
C ARG A 91 -18.04 4.58 -14.98
N THR A 92 -17.58 3.57 -14.25
CA THR A 92 -18.17 2.23 -14.21
C THR A 92 -18.04 1.69 -12.79
N GLU A 93 -19.02 0.89 -12.35
CA GLU A 93 -18.98 0.11 -11.09
C GLU A 93 -18.52 -1.33 -11.36
N GLU A 94 -17.85 -1.54 -12.50
CA GLU A 94 -17.35 -2.85 -12.93
C GLU A 94 -15.88 -2.94 -12.53
N ASP A 95 -15.51 -4.00 -11.83
CA ASP A 95 -14.14 -4.31 -11.41
C ASP A 95 -13.71 -5.68 -11.96
N CYS A 96 -12.44 -5.83 -12.32
CA CYS A 96 -11.90 -7.07 -12.90
C CYS A 96 -11.42 -8.10 -11.85
N THR A 97 -12.03 -8.08 -10.66
CA THR A 97 -11.60 -8.94 -9.55
C THR A 97 -11.94 -10.42 -9.77
N GLU A 98 -13.04 -10.71 -10.48
CA GLU A 98 -13.39 -12.08 -10.86
C GLU A 98 -12.30 -12.67 -11.77
N GLU A 99 -11.97 -11.98 -12.86
CA GLU A 99 -10.95 -12.43 -13.81
C GLU A 99 -9.56 -12.52 -13.17
N LEU A 100 -9.26 -11.63 -12.22
CA LEU A 100 -8.02 -11.69 -11.45
C LEU A 100 -7.97 -12.96 -10.60
N PHE A 101 -9.05 -13.32 -9.89
CA PHE A 101 -9.07 -14.54 -9.10
C PHE A 101 -9.03 -15.80 -9.96
N ASP A 102 -9.69 -15.80 -11.13
CA ASP A 102 -9.58 -16.89 -12.11
C ASP A 102 -8.12 -17.08 -12.55
N PHE A 103 -7.40 -15.99 -12.84
CA PHE A 103 -5.98 -16.04 -13.23
C PHE A 103 -5.07 -16.52 -12.08
N LEU A 104 -5.28 -16.02 -10.86
CA LEU A 104 -4.51 -16.46 -9.70
C LEU A 104 -4.76 -17.94 -9.39
N HIS A 105 -6.01 -18.40 -9.49
CA HIS A 105 -6.32 -19.82 -9.34
C HIS A 105 -5.68 -20.67 -10.43
N ALA A 106 -5.66 -20.18 -11.68
CA ALA A 106 -4.96 -20.84 -12.78
C ALA A 106 -3.45 -20.97 -12.53
N ARG A 107 -2.81 -19.93 -12.00
CA ARG A 107 -1.35 -19.87 -11.83
C ARG A 107 -0.85 -20.64 -10.60
N ASP A 108 -1.55 -20.55 -9.47
CA ASP A 108 -1.07 -20.96 -8.16
C ASP A 108 -1.76 -22.23 -7.60
N HIS A 109 -2.40 -23.05 -8.45
CA HIS A 109 -3.04 -24.32 -8.04
C HIS A 109 -2.09 -25.52 -7.94
#